data_AF-A0A7X9DDW3-F1
#
_entry.id   AF-A0A7X9DDW3-F1
#
_cell.length_a   1.000
_cell.length_b   1.000
_cell.length_c   1.000
_cell.angle_alpha   90.00
_cell.angle_beta   90.00
_cell.angle_gamma   90.00
#
_symmetry.space_group_name_H-M   'P 1'
#
loop_
_entity.id
_entity.type
_entity.pdbx_description
1 polymer ?
#
loop_
_entity_poly.entity_id
_entity_poly.type
_entity_poly.pdbx_seq_one_letter_code
_entity_poly.pdbx_strand_id
1 'polypeptide(L)'
;MQIIQSTLPLYKFTIHIQATSPISFYNFPGIAFRGGFGWMLKLQTCLEKDRPSCKGCQFILHCPYASIFESHNVGYPNIFNELLLT
;
A
#
# COMPACT_ATOMS: atom_id res chain seq x y z
N MET A 1 -0.43 -0.26 31.05
CA MET A 1 -0.37 -0.13 29.58
C MET A 1 -1.02 -1.38 29.00
N GLN A 2 -2.32 -1.32 28.73
CA GLN A 2 -3.11 -2.47 28.27
C GLN A 2 -2.78 -2.74 26.80
N ILE A 3 -2.12 -3.87 26.54
CA ILE A 3 -1.93 -4.42 25.20
C ILE A 3 -3.32 -4.84 24.71
N ILE A 4 -3.72 -4.37 23.54
CA ILE A 4 -5.01 -4.67 22.91
C ILE A 4 -5.10 -6.20 22.75
N GLN A 5 -5.85 -6.83 23.65
CA GLN A 5 -6.15 -8.25 23.64
C GLN A 5 -7.43 -8.44 22.81
N SER A 6 -7.43 -7.99 21.56
CA SER A 6 -8.49 -8.33 20.60
C SER A 6 -8.05 -9.53 19.81
N THR A 7 -8.71 -10.66 20.04
CA THR A 7 -8.61 -11.83 19.17
C THR A 7 -9.34 -11.51 17.87
N LEU A 8 -8.71 -10.71 17.00
CA LEU A 8 -9.19 -10.52 15.64
C LEU A 8 -9.22 -11.91 14.97
N PRO A 9 -10.35 -12.31 14.37
CA PRO A 9 -10.42 -13.59 13.69
C PRO A 9 -9.42 -13.58 12.53
N LEU A 10 -8.45 -14.49 12.59
CA LEU A 10 -7.45 -14.66 11.55
C LEU A 10 -7.98 -15.62 10.49
N TYR A 11 -8.08 -15.14 9.26
CA TYR A 11 -8.47 -15.95 8.12
C TYR A 11 -7.26 -16.21 7.21
N LYS A 12 -7.09 -17.45 6.78
CA LYS A 12 -6.06 -17.85 5.80
C LYS A 12 -6.76 -18.24 4.50
N PHE A 13 -6.38 -17.58 3.42
CA PHE A 13 -6.86 -17.89 2.07
C PHE A 13 -5.71 -18.43 1.23
N THR A 14 -5.97 -19.48 0.47
CA THR A 14 -5.07 -19.99 -0.58
C THR A 14 -5.70 -19.68 -1.92
N ILE A 15 -4.98 -18.96 -2.77
CA ILE A 15 -5.45 -18.56 -4.09
C ILE A 15 -4.62 -19.29 -5.14
N HIS A 16 -5.28 -20.03 -6.02
CA HIS A 16 -4.66 -20.68 -7.16
C HIS A 16 -4.93 -19.85 -8.41
N ILE A 17 -3.86 -19.43 -9.09
CA ILE A 17 -3.93 -18.58 -10.27
C ILE A 17 -3.20 -19.30 -11.40
N GLN A 18 -3.85 -19.37 -12.55
CA GLN A 18 -3.29 -19.93 -13.77
C GLN A 18 -3.17 -18.83 -14.83
N ALA A 19 -1.99 -18.70 -15.43
CA ALA A 19 -1.78 -17.80 -16.54
C ALA A 19 -2.53 -18.33 -17.79
N THR A 20 -3.32 -17.48 -18.42
CA THR A 20 -4.07 -17.80 -19.66
C THR A 20 -3.25 -17.55 -20.93
N SER A 21 -2.14 -16.83 -20.79
CA SER A 21 -1.15 -16.58 -21.83
C SER A 21 0.26 -16.73 -21.25
N PRO A 22 1.29 -16.94 -22.09
CA PRO A 22 2.67 -16.96 -21.62
C PRO A 22 3.02 -15.66 -20.89
N ILE A 23 3.56 -15.78 -19.68
CA ILE A 23 4.04 -14.67 -18.86
C ILE A 23 5.48 -14.92 -18.43
N SER A 24 6.27 -13.86 -18.32
CA SER A 24 7.64 -13.90 -17.81
C SER A 24 7.78 -12.94 -16.64
N PHE A 25 8.31 -13.43 -15.53
CA PHE A 25 8.63 -12.61 -14.37
C PHE A 25 10.13 -12.40 -14.30
N TYR A 26 10.55 -11.14 -14.28
CA TYR A 26 11.96 -10.79 -14.10
C TYR A 26 12.34 -10.91 -12.63
N ASN A 27 13.21 -11.86 -12.27
CA ASN A 27 13.86 -12.11 -10.97
C ASN A 27 12.98 -12.27 -9.71
N PHE A 28 11.80 -11.66 -9.62
CA PHE A 28 10.95 -11.57 -8.43
C PHE A 28 9.46 -11.60 -8.81
N PRO A 29 8.86 -12.77 -9.08
CA PRO A 29 7.44 -12.88 -9.44
C PRO A 29 6.48 -12.29 -8.40
N GLY A 30 6.89 -12.24 -7.12
CA GLY A 30 6.13 -11.61 -6.04
C GLY A 30 5.80 -10.13 -6.27
N ILE A 31 6.61 -9.41 -7.07
CA ILE A 31 6.37 -7.99 -7.37
C ILE A 31 5.09 -7.78 -8.17
N ALA A 32 4.73 -8.74 -9.04
CA ALA A 32 3.51 -8.68 -9.82
C ALA A 32 2.28 -8.78 -8.91
N PHE A 33 2.32 -9.65 -7.90
CA PHE A 33 1.26 -9.75 -6.91
C PHE A 33 1.15 -8.49 -6.05
N ARG A 34 2.28 -7.94 -5.58
CA ARG A 34 2.26 -6.63 -4.88
C ARG A 34 1.61 -5.56 -5.75
N GLY A 35 1.98 -5.48 -7.03
CA GLY A 35 1.43 -4.53 -7.99
C GLY A 35 -0.08 -4.72 -8.18
N GLY A 36 -0.52 -5.93 -8.46
CA GLY A 36 -1.93 -6.26 -8.71
C GLY A 36 -2.83 -6.03 -7.50
N PHE A 37 -2.46 -6.57 -6.33
CA PHE A 37 -3.23 -6.36 -5.09
C PHE A 37 -3.23 -4.89 -4.66
N GLY A 38 -2.08 -4.22 -4.75
CA GLY A 38 -1.99 -2.80 -4.41
C GLY A 38 -2.87 -1.95 -5.33
N TRP A 39 -2.82 -2.19 -6.64
CA TRP A 39 -3.66 -1.49 -7.60
C TRP A 39 -5.15 -1.69 -7.33
N MET A 40 -5.58 -2.93 -7.06
CA MET A 40 -6.98 -3.21 -6.76
C MET A 40 -7.43 -2.51 -5.47
N LEU A 41 -6.61 -2.53 -4.42
CA LEU A 41 -6.91 -1.81 -3.18
C LEU A 41 -7.01 -0.30 -3.44
N LYS A 42 -6.08 0.28 -4.20
CA LYS A 42 -6.12 1.70 -4.61
C LYS A 42 -7.46 2.03 -5.28
N LEU A 43 -7.90 1.22 -6.23
CA LEU A 43 -9.18 1.46 -6.94
C LEU A 43 -10.40 1.46 -6.00
N GLN A 44 -10.37 0.61 -4.97
CA GLN A 44 -11.48 0.49 -4.01
C GLN A 44 -11.47 1.60 -2.96
N THR A 45 -10.29 2.04 -2.50
CA THR A 45 -10.19 2.96 -1.34
C THR A 45 -9.79 4.39 -1.69
N CYS A 46 -9.24 4.65 -2.88
CA CYS A 46 -8.76 5.99 -3.23
C CYS A 46 -9.94 6.94 -3.47
N LEU A 47 -9.94 8.07 -2.72
CA LEU A 47 -10.90 9.15 -2.91
C LEU A 47 -10.59 10.01 -4.15
N GLU A 48 -9.32 10.10 -4.54
CA GLU A 48 -8.85 10.85 -5.71
C GLU A 48 -8.44 9.87 -6.83
N LYS A 49 -9.41 9.21 -7.48
CA LYS A 49 -9.16 8.12 -8.45
C LYS A 49 -8.30 8.53 -9.64
N ASP A 50 -8.48 9.76 -10.12
CA ASP A 50 -7.77 10.28 -11.30
C ASP A 50 -6.35 10.74 -10.99
N ARG A 51 -5.92 10.67 -9.72
CA ARG A 51 -4.61 11.15 -9.31
C ARG A 51 -3.51 10.16 -9.76
N PRO A 52 -2.50 10.63 -10.52
CA PRO A 52 -1.43 9.77 -11.01
C PRO A 52 -0.46 9.31 -9.91
N SER A 53 -0.32 10.08 -8.82
CA SER A 53 0.61 9.80 -7.73
C SER A 53 0.03 10.16 -6.36
N CYS A 54 0.32 9.36 -5.34
CA CYS A 54 -0.03 9.66 -3.95
C CYS A 54 0.73 10.85 -3.35
N LYS A 55 1.79 11.35 -4.02
CA LYS A 55 2.58 12.49 -3.55
C LYS A 55 1.71 13.74 -3.41
N GLY A 56 1.70 14.33 -2.21
CA GLY A 56 0.91 15.52 -1.89
C GLY A 56 -0.60 15.28 -1.82
N CYS A 57 -1.04 14.03 -1.67
CA CYS A 57 -2.44 13.70 -1.41
C CYS A 57 -2.83 14.15 0.00
N GLN A 58 -3.95 14.86 0.13
CA GLN A 58 -4.41 15.39 1.43
C GLN A 58 -4.86 14.30 2.40
N PHE A 59 -5.22 13.14 1.88
CA PHE A 59 -5.74 12.01 2.67
C PHE A 59 -4.67 10.96 2.99
N ILE A 60 -3.40 11.21 2.66
CA ILE A 60 -2.35 10.18 2.69
C ILE A 60 -2.14 9.55 4.08
N LEU A 61 -2.24 10.34 5.15
CA LEU A 61 -2.08 9.87 6.53
C LEU A 61 -3.20 8.92 6.99
N HIS A 62 -4.35 8.94 6.32
CA HIS A 62 -5.52 8.13 6.65
C HIS A 62 -5.92 7.17 5.51
N CYS A 63 -5.09 7.07 4.46
CA CYS A 63 -5.41 6.25 3.30
C CYS A 63 -5.04 4.77 3.54
N PRO A 64 -6.00 3.82 3.47
CA PRO A 64 -5.71 2.40 3.67
C PRO A 64 -4.74 1.82 2.64
N TYR A 65 -4.78 2.33 1.40
CA TYR A 65 -3.80 1.96 0.40
C TYR A 65 -2.39 2.44 0.78
N ALA A 66 -2.25 3.69 1.20
CA ALA A 66 -0.95 4.27 1.52
C ALA A 66 -0.29 3.59 2.74
N SER A 67 -1.06 3.23 3.76
CA SER A 67 -0.54 2.56 4.95
C SER A 67 0.04 1.17 4.69
N ILE A 68 -0.38 0.51 3.61
CA ILE A 68 0.05 -0.85 3.26
C ILE A 68 1.07 -0.86 2.12
N PHE A 69 0.91 0.00 1.11
CA PHE A 69 1.65 -0.10 -0.16
C PHE A 69 2.62 1.05 -0.44
N GLU A 70 2.42 2.24 0.14
CA GLU A 70 3.29 3.39 -0.09
C GLU A 70 4.41 3.48 0.95
N SER A 71 5.51 4.13 0.58
CA SER A 71 6.57 4.43 1.54
C SER A 71 6.22 5.68 2.36
N HIS A 72 6.66 5.70 3.62
CA HIS A 72 6.38 6.80 4.56
C HIS A 72 6.79 8.18 4.02
N ASN A 73 7.86 8.26 3.22
CA ASN A 73 8.33 9.50 2.60
C ASN A 73 7.36 10.13 1.58
N VAL A 74 6.32 9.43 1.13
CA VAL A 74 5.34 9.95 0.17
C VAL A 74 4.33 10.89 0.84
N GLY A 75 4.07 10.67 2.15
CA GLY A 75 3.08 11.40 2.94
C GLY A 75 3.63 12.55 3.78
N TYR A 76 4.95 12.62 3.96
CA TYR A 76 5.56 13.69 4.73
C TYR A 76 6.06 14.81 3.80
N PRO A 77 5.51 16.03 3.89
CA PRO A 77 6.22 17.19 3.38
C PRO A 77 7.49 17.36 4.22
N ASN A 78 8.65 17.09 3.63
CA ASN A 78 9.99 17.48 4.11
C ASN A 78 10.20 17.53 5.65
N ILE A 79 10.08 16.41 6.37
CA ILE A 79 10.50 16.36 7.81
C ILE A 79 11.99 16.72 7.97
N PHE A 80 12.81 16.52 6.93
CA PHE A 80 14.24 16.90 6.96
C PHE A 80 14.50 18.39 7.25
N ASN A 81 13.51 19.28 7.10
CA ASN A 81 13.67 20.69 7.46
C ASN A 81 13.23 21.04 8.90
N GLU A 82 12.48 20.18 9.59
CA GLU A 82 12.05 20.45 10.99
C GLU A 82 12.98 19.79 12.03
N LEU A 83 13.67 18.69 11.70
CA LEU A 83 14.60 18.01 12.62
C LEU A 83 16.02 18.60 12.64
N LEU A 84 16.32 19.63 11.84
CA LEU A 84 17.62 20.31 11.81
C LEU A 84 17.58 21.72 12.44
N LEU A 85 16.44 22.14 13.02
CA LEU A 85 16.27 23.45 13.67
C LEU A 85 15.87 23.36 15.15
N THR A 86 16.03 22.18 15.77
CA THR A 86 15.99 21.97 17.23
C THR A 86 17.23 21.21 17.66
#